data_AF-A0A0F9QMS8-F1
#
_entry.id   AF-A0A0F9QMS8-F1
#
_cell.length_a   1.000
_cell.length_b   1.000
_cell.length_c   1.000
_cell.angle_alpha   90.00
_cell.angle_beta   90.00
_cell.angle_gamma   90.00
#
_symmetry.space_group_name_H-M   'P 1'
#
loop_
_entity.id
_entity.type
_entity.pdbx_description
1 polymer ?
#
loop_
_entity_poly.entity_id
_entity_poly.type
_entity_poly.pdbx_seq_one_letter_code
_entity_poly.pdbx_strand_id
1 'polypeptide(L)'
;MAEKISGIYRIVCIKNGRYYFGSAKNIHRRWLGHKSTLRRRKHNNPIIQAVWNKHGENSFCCELTEIVPINKLLEVEDVYLKENVGKLNCMNIAKDATAPMRDKIVSDETKLKLSEALKGNTNCKGHKHLPETLHKISEANKGKFCSVETRCKISEANKGKKRSAIARRKMSKAHINRQYNHDNKTGKFTT
;
A
#
# COMPACT_ATOMS: atom_id res chain seq x y z
N MET A 1 20.84 32.95 -6.24
CA MET A 1 19.89 31.83 -6.07
C MET A 1 20.58 30.78 -5.22
N ALA A 2 19.99 30.32 -4.12
CA ALA A 2 20.62 29.26 -3.31
C ALA A 2 20.72 27.97 -4.14
N GLU A 3 21.88 27.32 -4.08
CA GLU A 3 22.16 26.10 -4.83
C GLU A 3 21.20 24.97 -4.45
N LYS A 4 20.70 24.23 -5.44
CA LYS A 4 19.77 23.12 -5.22
C LYS A 4 20.57 21.87 -4.83
N ILE A 5 20.71 21.65 -3.53
CA ILE A 5 21.40 20.47 -3.01
C ILE A 5 20.42 19.30 -2.91
N SER A 6 20.68 18.23 -3.68
CA SER A 6 20.01 16.95 -3.53
C SER A 6 20.83 16.00 -2.66
N GLY A 7 20.17 15.20 -1.84
CA GLY A 7 20.88 14.30 -0.93
C GLY A 7 20.05 13.73 0.19
N ILE A 8 20.75 13.10 1.12
CA ILE A 8 20.24 12.63 2.41
C ILE A 8 20.47 13.71 3.45
N TYR A 9 19.46 13.94 4.27
CA TYR A 9 19.52 14.86 5.40
C TYR A 9 18.99 14.19 6.65
N ARG A 10 19.32 14.80 7.80
CA ARG A 10 18.69 14.46 9.07
C ARG A 10 18.08 15.68 9.75
N ILE A 11 16.89 15.50 10.32
CA ILE A 11 16.25 16.47 11.22
C ILE A 11 16.57 16.02 12.65
N VAL A 12 17.24 16.87 13.42
CA VAL A 12 17.73 16.54 14.77
C VAL A 12 17.08 17.45 15.80
N CYS A 13 16.59 16.87 16.89
CA CYS A 13 16.21 17.62 18.09
C CYS A 13 17.43 17.77 19.00
N ILE A 14 18.01 18.96 19.07
CA ILE A 14 19.25 19.22 19.82
C ILE A 14 19.09 19.04 21.34
N LYS A 15 17.86 19.05 21.86
CA LYS A 15 17.59 18.91 23.30
C LYS A 15 17.68 17.48 23.80
N ASN A 16 17.45 16.48 22.94
CA ASN A 16 17.39 15.08 23.35
C ASN A 16 18.12 14.12 22.39
N GLY A 17 18.76 14.64 21.34
CA GLY A 17 19.53 13.86 20.37
C GLY A 17 18.68 12.96 19.46
N ARG A 18 17.35 13.09 19.47
CA ARG A 18 16.49 12.33 18.56
C ARG A 18 16.66 12.84 17.13
N TYR A 19 16.73 11.93 16.17
CA TYR A 19 16.95 12.26 14.76
C TYR A 19 15.99 11.54 13.81
N TYR A 20 15.77 12.13 12.65
CA TYR A 20 15.00 11.57 11.54
C TYR A 20 15.80 11.71 10.25
N PHE A 21 15.97 10.63 9.49
CA PHE A 21 16.57 10.66 8.16
C PHE A 21 15.51 10.82 7.06
N GLY A 22 15.86 11.53 6.00
CA GLY A 22 15.08 11.55 4.77
C GLY A 22 15.92 11.96 3.57
N SER A 23 15.37 11.75 2.37
CA SER A 23 15.99 12.17 1.11
C SER A 23 15.23 13.34 0.46
N ALA A 24 15.93 14.16 -0.34
CA ALA A 24 15.29 15.21 -1.12
C ALA A 24 16.07 15.59 -2.38
N LYS A 25 15.34 15.99 -3.43
CA LYS A 25 15.91 16.65 -4.63
C LYS A 25 16.36 18.09 -4.33
N ASN A 26 15.83 18.69 -3.27
CA ASN A 26 16.21 20.01 -2.75
C ASN A 26 15.98 20.01 -1.24
N ILE A 27 17.05 19.87 -0.48
CA ILE A 27 17.00 19.73 0.99
C ILE A 27 16.45 21.01 1.64
N HIS A 28 16.86 22.19 1.17
CA HIS A 28 16.40 23.46 1.73
C HIS A 28 14.87 23.60 1.62
N ARG A 29 14.32 23.39 0.42
CA ARG A 29 12.86 23.42 0.19
C ARG A 29 12.15 22.35 1.00
N ARG A 30 12.73 21.14 1.10
CA ARG A 30 12.16 20.05 1.88
C ARG A 30 12.06 20.41 3.35
N TRP A 31 13.11 21.01 3.91
CA TRP A 31 13.13 21.47 5.30
C TRP A 31 12.07 22.53 5.60
N LEU A 32 11.92 23.53 4.73
CA LEU A 32 10.84 24.53 4.87
C LEU A 32 9.45 23.88 4.88
N GLY A 33 9.24 22.85 4.06
CA GLY A 33 8.01 22.05 4.05
C GLY A 33 7.77 21.32 5.38
N HIS A 34 8.80 20.70 5.95
CA HIS A 34 8.74 20.11 7.28
C HIS A 34 8.38 21.14 8.35
N LYS A 35 9.08 22.29 8.42
CA LYS A 35 8.75 23.36 9.37
C LYS A 35 7.30 23.81 9.25
N SER A 36 6.84 24.07 8.03
CA SER A 36 5.46 24.51 7.77
C SER A 36 4.42 23.51 8.27
N THR A 37 4.64 22.21 8.06
CA THR A 37 3.70 21.16 8.51
C THR A 37 3.77 20.93 10.01
N LEU A 38 4.96 21.00 10.61
CA LEU A 38 5.18 20.88 12.05
C LEU A 38 4.53 22.02 12.84
N ARG A 39 4.72 23.28 12.39
CA ARG A 39 4.05 24.47 12.97
C ARG A 39 2.53 24.35 12.96
N ARG A 40 1.97 23.78 11.89
CA ARG A 40 0.52 23.57 11.71
C ARG A 40 -0.01 22.29 12.36
N ARG A 41 0.85 21.51 13.04
CA ARG A 41 0.50 20.21 13.64
C ARG A 41 -0.09 19.20 12.66
N LYS A 42 0.42 19.18 11.41
CA LYS A 42 -0.04 18.31 10.32
C LYS A 42 1.10 17.49 9.71
N HIS A 43 2.16 17.24 10.46
CA HIS A 43 3.28 16.47 9.97
C HIS A 43 2.95 14.97 9.88
N ASN A 44 3.29 14.33 8.74
CA ASN A 44 2.95 12.92 8.48
C ASN A 44 3.61 11.93 9.44
N ASN A 45 4.76 12.29 10.01
CA ASN A 45 5.42 11.50 11.06
C ASN A 45 4.96 12.01 12.44
N PRO A 46 4.11 11.26 13.17
CA PRO A 46 3.60 11.66 14.48
C PRO A 46 4.69 11.74 15.56
N ILE A 47 5.78 10.95 15.45
CA ILE A 47 6.88 10.97 16.41
C ILE A 47 7.60 12.33 16.35
N ILE A 48 7.97 12.78 15.15
CA ILE A 48 8.60 14.10 14.98
C ILE A 48 7.66 15.21 15.45
N GLN A 49 6.36 15.11 15.13
CA GLN A 49 5.37 16.10 15.59
C GLN A 49 5.30 16.18 17.12
N ALA A 50 5.31 15.04 17.82
CA ALA A 50 5.27 15.00 19.27
C ALA A 50 6.54 15.61 19.90
N VAL A 51 7.72 15.26 19.37
CA VAL A 51 8.99 15.83 19.85
C VAL A 51 9.06 17.33 19.56
N TRP A 52 8.58 17.77 18.40
CA TRP A 52 8.46 19.19 18.03
C TRP A 52 7.55 19.96 18.98
N ASN A 53 6.36 19.41 19.28
CA ASN A 53 5.43 20.03 20.21
C ASN A 53 6.03 20.14 21.62
N LYS A 54 6.87 19.18 22.02
CA LYS A 54 7.51 19.16 23.34
C LYS A 54 8.67 20.15 23.48
N HIS A 55 9.51 20.28 22.46
CA HIS A 55 10.76 21.04 22.55
C HIS A 55 10.76 22.37 21.78
N GLY A 56 9.76 22.60 20.93
CA GLY A 56 9.63 23.81 20.11
C GLY A 56 10.58 23.85 18.91
N GLU A 57 10.31 24.77 17.99
CA GLU A 57 11.03 24.91 16.72
C GLU A 57 12.53 25.17 16.89
N ASN A 58 12.91 26.03 17.82
CA ASN A 58 14.31 26.43 18.03
C ASN A 58 15.18 25.26 18.53
N SER A 59 14.57 24.15 18.91
CA SER A 59 15.27 22.92 19.31
C SER A 59 15.53 21.98 18.13
N PHE A 60 15.24 22.37 16.89
CA PHE A 60 15.41 21.52 15.72
C PHE A 60 16.31 22.14 14.64
N CYS A 61 17.26 21.33 14.16
CA CYS A 61 18.10 21.64 13.01
C CYS A 61 17.89 20.61 11.89
N CYS A 62 18.19 21.03 10.66
CA CYS A 62 18.29 20.14 9.50
C CYS A 62 19.75 20.13 9.06
N GLU A 63 20.34 18.94 9.03
CA GLU A 63 21.75 18.72 8.73
C GLU A 63 21.86 17.91 7.45
N LEU A 64 22.72 18.35 6.54
CA LEU A 64 23.08 17.58 5.35
C LEU A 64 23.95 16.41 5.78
N THR A 65 23.54 15.18 5.42
CA THR A 65 24.31 13.97 5.72
C THR A 65 25.16 13.57 4.52
N GLU A 66 24.58 13.56 3.33
CA GLU A 66 25.27 13.12 2.11
C GLU A 66 24.66 13.80 0.88
N ILE A 67 25.51 14.32 -0.02
CA ILE A 67 25.05 14.83 -1.32
C ILE A 67 24.90 13.65 -2.26
N VAL A 68 23.70 13.45 -2.79
CA VAL A 68 23.38 12.27 -3.60
C VAL A 68 22.65 12.71 -4.88
N PRO A 69 23.02 12.17 -6.05
CA PRO A 69 22.28 12.37 -7.29
C PRO A 69 20.82 11.92 -7.17
N ILE A 70 19.92 12.63 -7.85
CA ILE A 70 18.46 12.42 -7.72
C ILE A 70 18.03 10.97 -8.00
N ASN A 71 18.67 10.29 -8.96
CA ASN A 71 18.34 8.93 -9.34
C ASN A 71 18.73 7.87 -8.30
N LYS A 72 19.63 8.19 -7.36
CA LYS A 72 20.11 7.27 -6.32
C LYS A 72 19.52 7.55 -4.93
N LEU A 73 18.69 8.59 -4.78
CA LEU A 73 18.19 9.03 -3.47
C LEU A 73 17.49 7.91 -2.68
N LEU A 74 16.67 7.09 -3.36
CA LEU A 74 15.94 6.00 -2.70
C LEU A 74 16.87 4.89 -2.22
N GLU A 75 17.85 4.50 -3.04
CA GLU A 75 18.82 3.46 -2.71
C GLU A 75 19.65 3.86 -1.47
N VAL A 76 20.13 5.10 -1.46
CA VAL A 76 20.93 5.61 -0.34
C VAL A 76 20.06 5.82 0.91
N GLU A 77 18.84 6.35 0.77
CA GLU A 77 17.92 6.50 1.90
C GLU A 77 17.63 5.15 2.58
N ASP A 78 17.42 4.10 1.80
CA ASP A 78 17.14 2.76 2.32
C ASP A 78 18.31 2.20 3.15
N VAL A 79 19.56 2.52 2.81
CA VAL A 79 20.74 2.18 3.62
C VAL A 79 20.65 2.86 4.99
N TYR A 80 20.44 4.19 5.02
CA TYR A 80 20.32 4.93 6.28
C TYR A 80 19.10 4.48 7.11
N LEU A 81 17.99 4.12 6.47
CA LEU A 81 16.83 3.59 7.18
C LEU A 81 17.14 2.23 7.82
N LYS A 82 17.70 1.28 7.07
CA LYS A 82 18.04 -0.05 7.60
C LYS A 82 19.04 0.01 8.74
N GLU A 83 20.02 0.90 8.67
CA GLU A 83 21.02 1.06 9.71
C GLU A 83 20.50 1.72 10.98
N ASN A 84 19.45 2.55 10.91
CA ASN A 84 19.05 3.40 12.02
C ASN A 84 17.64 3.15 12.56
N VAL A 85 16.72 2.64 11.76
CA VAL A 85 15.36 2.33 12.22
C VAL A 85 15.42 1.24 13.28
N GLY A 86 14.80 1.48 14.43
CA GLY A 86 14.85 0.60 15.60
C GLY A 86 15.85 1.04 16.68
N LYS A 87 16.77 1.97 16.38
CA LYS A 87 17.61 2.61 17.41
C LYS A 87 16.77 3.54 18.29
N LEU A 88 17.14 3.64 19.58
CA LEU A 88 16.42 4.40 20.62
C LEU A 88 16.04 5.83 20.20
N ASN A 89 16.96 6.52 19.52
CA ASN A 89 16.82 7.93 19.15
C ASN A 89 16.27 8.17 17.73
N CYS A 90 16.06 7.11 16.96
CA CYS A 90 15.55 7.22 15.59
C CYS A 90 14.05 7.48 15.59
N MET A 91 13.62 8.49 14.83
CA MET A 91 12.22 8.87 14.69
C MET A 91 11.58 8.35 13.40
N ASN A 92 12.34 7.67 12.53
CA ASN A 92 11.81 7.04 11.32
C ASN A 92 10.89 5.87 11.69
N ILE A 93 9.71 5.83 11.07
CA ILE A 93 8.70 4.78 11.29
C ILE A 93 8.77 3.72 10.19
N ALA A 94 8.94 4.16 8.94
CA ALA A 94 9.09 3.26 7.81
C ALA A 94 10.50 2.65 7.82
N LYS A 95 10.57 1.34 7.60
CA LYS A 95 11.82 0.56 7.52
C LYS A 95 12.39 0.51 6.11
N ASP A 96 11.57 0.81 5.10
CA ASP A 96 11.89 0.67 3.68
C ASP A 96 11.44 1.94 2.94
N ALA A 97 12.35 2.53 2.17
CA ALA A 97 12.10 3.76 1.42
C ALA A 97 11.16 3.54 0.21
N THR A 98 11.18 2.33 -0.37
CA THR A 98 10.41 1.94 -1.56
C THR A 98 9.04 1.37 -1.22
N ALA A 99 8.95 0.61 -0.13
CA ALA A 99 7.74 -0.10 0.29
C ALA A 99 7.46 0.11 1.79
N PRO A 100 7.07 1.33 2.20
CA PRO A 100 6.92 1.69 3.62
C PRO A 100 5.81 0.93 4.37
N MET A 101 4.94 0.21 3.64
CA MET A 101 3.88 -0.65 4.20
C MET A 101 4.28 -2.13 4.25
N ARG A 102 5.41 -2.52 3.65
CA ARG A 102 5.90 -3.90 3.68
C ARG A 102 6.16 -4.32 5.13
N ASP A 103 5.68 -5.50 5.48
CA ASP A 103 5.75 -6.09 6.82
C ASP A 103 5.05 -5.30 7.95
N LYS A 104 4.27 -4.27 7.61
CA LYS A 104 3.45 -3.54 8.59
C LYS A 104 2.21 -4.36 8.93
N ILE A 105 2.21 -4.99 10.09
CA ILE A 105 1.05 -5.67 10.63
C ILE A 105 0.05 -4.61 11.12
N VAL A 106 -1.15 -4.60 10.54
CA VAL A 106 -2.27 -3.79 11.04
C VAL A 106 -2.74 -4.41 12.36
N SER A 107 -2.90 -3.60 13.41
CA SER A 107 -3.39 -4.10 14.70
C SER A 107 -4.82 -4.62 14.58
N ASP A 108 -5.19 -5.59 15.41
CA ASP A 108 -6.53 -6.17 15.36
C ASP A 108 -7.62 -5.15 15.69
N GLU A 109 -7.34 -4.21 16.60
CA GLU A 109 -8.22 -3.07 16.88
C GLU A 109 -8.48 -2.22 15.62
N THR A 110 -7.44 -1.95 14.82
CA THR A 110 -7.57 -1.17 13.58
C THR A 110 -8.34 -1.97 12.52
N LYS A 111 -8.10 -3.29 12.42
CA LYS A 111 -8.86 -4.17 11.52
C LYS A 111 -10.34 -4.17 11.87
N LEU A 112 -10.68 -4.21 13.16
CA LEU A 112 -12.05 -4.17 13.64
C LEU A 112 -12.72 -2.84 13.30
N LYS A 113 -12.11 -1.71 13.63
CA LYS A 113 -12.63 -0.36 13.29
C LYS A 113 -12.88 -0.20 11.78
N LEU A 114 -11.93 -0.67 10.97
CA LEU A 114 -12.07 -0.62 9.50
C LEU A 114 -13.20 -1.54 9.02
N SER A 115 -13.30 -2.75 9.58
CA SER A 115 -14.36 -3.70 9.27
C SER A 115 -15.75 -3.12 9.61
N GLU A 116 -15.90 -2.52 10.79
CA GLU A 116 -17.13 -1.87 11.22
C GLU A 116 -17.51 -0.70 10.32
N ALA A 117 -16.55 0.17 9.98
CA ALA A 117 -16.79 1.31 9.10
C ALA A 117 -17.19 0.90 7.67
N LEU A 118 -16.71 -0.24 7.18
CA LEU A 118 -17.03 -0.77 5.86
C LEU A 118 -18.28 -1.66 5.85
N LYS A 119 -18.76 -2.08 7.03
CA LYS A 119 -19.91 -2.96 7.17
C LYS A 119 -21.17 -2.26 6.65
N GLY A 120 -21.74 -2.80 5.58
CA GLY A 120 -22.94 -2.22 4.96
C GLY A 120 -22.66 -1.17 3.87
N ASN A 121 -21.40 -0.96 3.48
CA ASN A 121 -21.09 -0.12 2.32
C ASN A 121 -21.73 -0.70 1.05
N THR A 122 -22.65 0.06 0.44
CA THR A 122 -23.40 -0.32 -0.77
C THR A 122 -23.05 0.51 -1.98
N ASN A 123 -22.04 1.38 -1.90
CA ASN A 123 -21.69 2.33 -2.97
C ASN A 123 -21.39 1.66 -4.31
N CYS A 124 -20.96 0.40 -4.31
CA CYS A 124 -20.70 -0.37 -5.53
C CYS A 124 -21.72 -1.51 -5.74
N LYS A 125 -22.71 -1.67 -4.85
CA LYS A 125 -23.67 -2.76 -4.91
C LYS A 125 -24.68 -2.49 -6.02
N GLY A 126 -24.68 -3.34 -7.04
CA GLY A 126 -25.61 -3.24 -8.18
C GLY A 126 -25.10 -2.42 -9.36
N HIS A 127 -23.93 -1.80 -9.25
CA HIS A 127 -23.27 -1.18 -10.40
C HIS A 127 -22.91 -2.26 -11.43
N LYS A 128 -23.44 -2.12 -12.65
CA LYS A 128 -23.10 -2.97 -13.80
C LYS A 128 -22.03 -2.28 -14.64
N HIS A 129 -21.10 -3.06 -15.17
CA HIS A 129 -20.14 -2.55 -16.15
C HIS A 129 -20.86 -2.12 -17.43
N LEU A 130 -20.36 -1.05 -18.06
CA LEU A 130 -20.82 -0.61 -19.37
C LEU A 130 -20.53 -1.69 -20.42
N PRO A 131 -21.33 -1.78 -21.51
CA PRO A 131 -21.10 -2.75 -22.57
C PRO A 131 -19.69 -2.71 -23.16
N GLU A 132 -19.14 -1.51 -23.35
CA GLU A 132 -17.76 -1.33 -23.83
C GLU A 132 -16.71 -1.87 -22.85
N THR A 133 -16.90 -1.66 -21.55
CA THR A 133 -16.03 -2.21 -20.51
C THR A 133 -16.12 -3.75 -20.48
N LEU A 134 -17.32 -4.31 -20.63
CA LEU A 134 -17.51 -5.76 -20.72
C LEU A 134 -16.80 -6.33 -21.95
N HIS A 135 -16.86 -5.63 -23.09
CA HIS A 135 -16.15 -6.02 -24.30
C HIS A 135 -14.63 -6.05 -24.08
N LYS A 136 -14.05 -5.00 -23.51
CA LYS A 136 -12.61 -4.94 -23.17
C LYS A 136 -12.18 -6.07 -22.22
N ILE A 137 -13.00 -6.37 -21.21
CA ILE A 137 -12.75 -7.49 -20.29
C ILE A 137 -12.82 -8.83 -21.03
N SER A 138 -13.78 -9.00 -21.95
CA SER A 138 -13.93 -10.22 -22.73
C SER A 138 -12.74 -10.42 -23.68
N GLU A 139 -12.34 -9.39 -24.41
CA GLU A 139 -11.18 -9.40 -25.30
C GLU A 139 -9.89 -9.74 -24.55
N ALA A 140 -9.65 -9.09 -23.41
CA ALA A 140 -8.47 -9.33 -22.58
C ALA A 140 -8.40 -10.75 -21.98
N ASN A 141 -9.54 -11.45 -21.91
CA ASN A 141 -9.62 -12.82 -21.41
C ASN A 141 -9.73 -13.87 -22.52
N LYS A 142 -9.95 -13.43 -23.77
CA LYS A 142 -10.03 -14.32 -24.93
C LYS A 142 -8.68 -15.03 -25.12
N GLY A 143 -8.71 -16.37 -25.19
CA GLY A 143 -7.50 -17.19 -25.37
C GLY A 143 -6.68 -17.46 -24.10
N LYS A 144 -7.08 -16.93 -22.93
CA LYS A 144 -6.43 -17.30 -21.66
C LYS A 144 -6.94 -18.67 -21.20
N PHE A 145 -6.16 -19.72 -21.44
CA PHE A 145 -6.44 -21.06 -20.93
C PHE A 145 -5.65 -21.33 -19.66
N CYS A 146 -6.30 -21.95 -18.67
CA CYS A 146 -5.59 -22.52 -17.54
C CYS A 146 -4.73 -23.68 -18.02
N SER A 147 -3.40 -23.56 -17.85
CA SER A 147 -2.44 -24.58 -18.24
C SER A 147 -2.73 -25.91 -17.54
N VAL A 148 -2.25 -27.02 -18.12
CA VAL A 148 -2.44 -28.36 -17.54
C VAL A 148 -1.85 -28.43 -16.13
N GLU A 149 -0.65 -27.87 -15.94
CA GLU A 149 0.02 -27.80 -14.64
C GLU A 149 -0.80 -27.00 -13.61
N THR A 150 -1.28 -25.81 -13.97
CA THR A 150 -2.10 -24.99 -13.08
C THR A 150 -3.43 -25.67 -12.75
N ARG A 151 -4.05 -26.35 -13.72
CA ARG A 151 -5.27 -27.13 -13.50
C ARG A 151 -5.04 -28.30 -12.55
N CYS A 152 -3.89 -28.96 -12.64
CA CYS A 152 -3.50 -30.02 -11.71
C CYS A 152 -3.37 -29.49 -10.28
N LYS A 153 -2.62 -28.39 -10.09
CA LYS A 153 -2.47 -27.72 -8.77
C LYS A 153 -3.81 -27.32 -8.17
N ILE A 154 -4.73 -26.79 -8.97
CA ILE A 154 -6.08 -26.44 -8.53
C ILE A 154 -6.88 -27.68 -8.11
N SER A 155 -6.76 -28.78 -8.85
CA SER A 155 -7.43 -30.05 -8.55
C SER A 155 -6.94 -30.64 -7.22
N GLU A 156 -5.62 -30.73 -7.05
CA GLU A 156 -4.98 -31.23 -5.82
C GLU A 156 -5.38 -30.39 -4.60
N ALA A 157 -5.31 -29.06 -4.72
CA ALA A 157 -5.68 -28.15 -3.64
C ALA A 157 -7.17 -28.23 -3.23
N ASN A 158 -8.05 -28.73 -4.11
CA ASN A 158 -9.48 -28.88 -3.85
C ASN A 158 -9.90 -30.30 -3.49
N LYS A 159 -9.03 -31.29 -3.71
CA LYS A 159 -9.29 -32.70 -3.38
C LYS A 159 -9.59 -32.85 -1.89
N GLY A 160 -10.72 -33.46 -1.56
CA GLY A 160 -11.16 -33.70 -0.17
C GLY A 160 -11.86 -32.53 0.53
N LYS A 161 -11.91 -31.32 -0.05
CA LYS A 161 -12.63 -30.19 0.54
C LYS A 161 -14.15 -30.39 0.43
N LYS A 162 -14.78 -30.86 1.52
CA LYS A 162 -16.25 -31.00 1.60
C LYS A 162 -16.88 -29.66 2.00
N ARG A 163 -17.80 -29.16 1.17
CA ARG A 163 -18.64 -28.00 1.52
C ARG A 163 -19.65 -28.39 2.61
N SER A 164 -19.94 -27.46 3.52
CA SER A 164 -20.93 -27.63 4.60
C SER A 164 -22.34 -27.89 4.03
N ALA A 165 -23.19 -28.54 4.81
CA ALA A 165 -24.56 -28.86 4.41
C ALA A 165 -25.37 -27.61 4.03
N ILE A 166 -25.20 -26.52 4.81
CA ILE A 166 -25.84 -25.23 4.54
C ILE A 166 -25.37 -24.63 3.21
N ALA A 167 -24.06 -24.65 2.95
CA ALA A 167 -23.51 -24.15 1.69
C ALA A 167 -24.00 -24.98 0.49
N ARG A 168 -24.05 -26.31 0.64
CA ARG A 168 -24.57 -27.23 -0.39
C ARG A 168 -26.03 -26.94 -0.73
N ARG A 169 -26.87 -26.72 0.29
CA ARG A 169 -28.29 -26.39 0.11
C ARG A 169 -28.49 -25.04 -0.59
N LYS A 170 -27.71 -24.02 -0.25
CA LYS A 170 -27.77 -22.71 -0.93
C LYS A 170 -27.42 -22.80 -2.42
N MET A 171 -26.36 -23.52 -2.76
CA MET A 171 -25.97 -23.72 -4.17
C MET A 171 -27.03 -24.51 -4.95
N SER A 172 -27.58 -25.57 -4.36
CA SER A 172 -28.65 -26.36 -4.99
C SER A 172 -29.86 -25.48 -5.34
N LYS A 173 -30.32 -24.63 -4.41
CA LYS A 173 -31.40 -23.66 -4.67
C LYS A 173 -31.05 -22.67 -5.79
N ALA A 174 -29.81 -22.18 -5.83
CA ALA A 174 -29.35 -21.26 -6.88
C ALA A 174 -29.31 -21.90 -8.27
N HIS A 175 -28.97 -23.20 -8.34
CA HIS A 175 -28.97 -23.95 -9.60
C HIS A 175 -30.39 -24.23 -10.12
N ILE A 176 -31.35 -24.51 -9.23
CA ILE A 176 -32.75 -24.75 -9.61
C ILE A 176 -33.39 -23.52 -10.26
N ASN A 177 -33.05 -22.31 -9.79
CA ASN A 177 -33.61 -21.06 -10.33
C ASN A 177 -32.90 -20.55 -11.59
N ARG A 178 -31.92 -21.27 -12.13
CA ARG A 178 -31.19 -20.86 -13.33
C ARG A 178 -31.91 -21.40 -14.56
N GLN A 179 -32.77 -20.60 -15.18
CA GLN A 179 -33.35 -20.95 -16.49
C GLN A 179 -32.21 -21.13 -17.51
N TYR A 180 -32.21 -22.26 -18.20
CA TYR A 180 -31.24 -22.63 -19.21
C TYR A 180 -31.77 -22.14 -20.57
N ASN A 181 -31.22 -21.07 -21.12
CA ASN A 181 -31.49 -20.68 -22.51
C ASN A 181 -30.56 -21.48 -23.43
N HIS A 182 -31.12 -22.32 -24.29
CA HIS A 182 -30.39 -23.31 -25.08
C HIS A 182 -29.75 -22.75 -26.37
N ASP A 183 -29.93 -21.46 -26.67
CA ASP A 183 -29.66 -20.90 -28.01
C ASP A 183 -28.20 -20.50 -28.31
N ASN A 184 -27.25 -20.63 -27.37
CA ASN A 184 -25.87 -20.17 -27.56
C ASN A 184 -24.84 -21.26 -27.88
N LYS A 185 -25.23 -22.37 -28.53
CA LYS A 185 -24.29 -23.39 -29.01
C LYS A 185 -24.55 -23.82 -30.45
N THR A 186 -24.19 -22.96 -31.40
CA THR A 186 -23.76 -23.39 -32.74
C THR A 186 -22.50 -22.64 -33.15
N GLY A 187 -21.41 -22.86 -32.39
CA GLY A 187 -20.06 -22.61 -32.89
C GLY A 187 -19.66 -23.80 -33.75
N LYS A 188 -19.84 -23.68 -35.07
CA LYS A 188 -19.43 -24.68 -36.06
C LYS A 188 -17.94 -25.03 -35.85
N PHE A 189 -17.66 -26.29 -35.52
CA PHE A 189 -16.36 -26.88 -35.81
C PHE A 189 -16.31 -27.07 -37.33
N THR A 190 -15.44 -26.32 -37.99
CA THR A 190 -15.02 -26.61 -39.37
C THR A 190 -13.66 -27.28 -39.29
N THR A 191 -13.56 -28.47 -39.87
CA THR A 191 -12.32 -29.09 -40.31
C THR A 191 -12.29 -28.98 -41.82
#